data_AF-A0A819UBA1-F1
#
_entry.id   AF-A0A819UBA1-F1
#
_cell.length_a   1.000
_cell.length_b   1.000
_cell.length_c   1.000
_cell.angle_alpha   90.00
_cell.angle_beta   90.00
_cell.angle_gamma   90.00
#
_symmetry.space_group_name_H-M   'P 1'
#
loop_
_entity.id
_entity.type
_entity.pdbx_description
1 polymer ?
#
loop_
_entity_poly.entity_id
_entity_poly.type
_entity_poly.pdbx_seq_one_letter_code
_entity_poly.pdbx_strand_id
1 'polypeptide(L)'
;MNLEHGDHSDTDITSSGGEKRTDFESKNEKVEAVTSSASLDPENWSAYGVLAHNMLDQSISFIRGIRETPIYNILTMPQHVCNLINEPLPEMPQGFEKVCADFTALVLPYATGNIHPRFWGWAAGNGNVGANIAQLMAATMNSNAIGGAQSSTLVEKQVLEWCRQIFGFPESFGGLIVNGTSMAAIVALCIARNQVLGNTRNVRLEGIIGGPKLVGYASSETHFSASKAFELLGLGRNALRFVSVDTNYCIDITHLEKMISEDLENGNLPFCIIGNAGTVNTGSIDDLSALKAIALKYKLWFHVDGAFGALGVLDKELKPRLLGIESADSLAFDFHKWFHVPFDAACLLTRNKMVHLASFSCDESYLTIHEDSADEYPFYYKLGPDLSRGFRALSVWFTLKEHGIRRLGQKVHENCQQIKYLISLLRNYPWIEIKMPAILNIACFRIHPENWVDENKIDLLNENIVNDIQQSGIALPSTTILNGRLYIRCCIINHRTVFSDCDLFVNELVRITQQHLCQ
;
A
#
# COMPACT_ATOMS: atom_id res chain seq x y z
N MET A 1 18.38 28.24 -67.05
CA MET A 1 18.74 27.23 -68.08
C MET A 1 17.70 26.13 -67.94
N ASN A 2 16.59 26.26 -68.66
CA ASN A 2 16.29 25.55 -69.93
C ASN A 2 15.95 24.08 -69.66
N LEU A 3 14.86 23.45 -70.11
CA LEU A 3 13.78 23.79 -71.04
C LEU A 3 12.66 22.75 -70.84
N GLU A 4 11.50 23.08 -71.40
CA GLU A 4 10.24 22.35 -71.52
C GLU A 4 10.23 21.06 -72.38
N HIS A 5 9.14 20.29 -72.17
CA HIS A 5 8.29 19.57 -73.14
C HIS A 5 8.63 18.16 -73.66
N GLY A 6 7.56 17.35 -73.71
CA GLY A 6 7.45 16.10 -74.46
C GLY A 6 6.18 15.33 -74.08
N ASP A 7 5.06 15.68 -74.71
CA ASP A 7 3.76 15.00 -74.69
C ASP A 7 3.67 14.06 -75.91
N HIS A 8 3.03 12.88 -75.79
CA HIS A 8 2.32 12.20 -76.89
C HIS A 8 1.69 10.86 -76.47
N SER A 9 0.54 10.59 -77.10
CA SER A 9 -0.52 9.64 -76.77
C SER A 9 -0.55 8.37 -77.66
N ASP A 10 -1.44 7.46 -77.23
CA ASP A 10 -2.21 6.46 -77.99
C ASP A 10 -1.55 5.17 -78.51
N THR A 11 -2.07 4.00 -78.08
CA THR A 11 -3.08 3.24 -78.86
C THR A 11 -3.48 1.91 -78.19
N ASP A 12 -4.76 1.57 -78.40
CA ASP A 12 -5.55 0.43 -77.93
C ASP A 12 -5.02 -0.98 -78.26
N ILE A 13 -5.32 -1.95 -77.37
CA ILE A 13 -5.66 -3.33 -77.77
C ILE A 13 -6.86 -3.85 -76.95
N THR A 14 -7.85 -4.30 -77.71
CA THR A 14 -9.15 -4.92 -77.41
C THR A 14 -9.09 -6.27 -76.68
N SER A 15 -10.05 -6.58 -75.81
CA SER A 15 -10.75 -7.88 -75.86
C SER A 15 -12.10 -7.87 -75.14
N SER A 16 -13.09 -8.40 -75.86
CA SER A 16 -14.52 -8.57 -75.62
C SER A 16 -14.92 -9.60 -74.57
N GLY A 17 -16.06 -9.36 -73.90
CA GLY A 17 -17.16 -10.33 -73.87
C GLY A 17 -17.52 -10.98 -72.53
N GLY A 18 -18.73 -10.68 -72.03
CA GLY A 18 -19.59 -11.69 -71.40
C GLY A 18 -20.08 -11.44 -69.97
N GLU A 19 -20.91 -10.42 -69.74
CA GLU A 19 -21.77 -10.37 -68.55
C GLU A 19 -22.96 -11.34 -68.71
N LYS A 20 -23.10 -12.30 -67.78
CA LYS A 20 -24.35 -13.01 -67.53
C LYS A 20 -24.99 -12.44 -66.26
N ARG A 21 -26.06 -11.67 -66.45
CA ARG A 21 -27.09 -11.45 -65.43
C ARG A 21 -27.83 -12.75 -65.19
N THR A 22 -27.96 -13.14 -63.92
CA THR A 22 -29.06 -13.96 -63.45
C THR A 22 -29.67 -13.27 -62.25
N ASP A 23 -30.90 -12.80 -62.46
CA ASP A 23 -31.80 -12.28 -61.45
C ASP A 23 -32.06 -13.35 -60.38
N PHE A 24 -31.99 -12.97 -59.10
CA PHE A 24 -32.73 -13.67 -58.05
C PHE A 24 -33.40 -12.63 -57.15
N GLU A 25 -34.71 -12.50 -57.37
CA GLU A 25 -35.64 -11.74 -56.56
C GLU A 25 -35.72 -12.27 -55.12
N SER A 26 -35.85 -11.30 -54.23
CA SER A 26 -36.32 -11.33 -52.85
C SER A 26 -36.86 -12.64 -52.28
N LYS A 27 -36.19 -13.12 -51.22
CA LYS A 27 -36.87 -13.63 -50.03
C LYS A 27 -36.59 -12.70 -48.85
N ASN A 28 -37.53 -11.79 -48.62
CA ASN A 28 -37.68 -11.08 -47.35
C ASN A 28 -38.11 -12.11 -46.29
N GLU A 29 -37.14 -12.80 -45.70
CA GLU A 29 -37.32 -13.31 -44.34
C GLU A 29 -37.07 -12.13 -43.41
N LYS A 30 -38.15 -11.61 -42.83
CA LYS A 30 -38.08 -10.75 -41.64
C LYS A 30 -37.32 -11.54 -40.58
N VAL A 31 -36.03 -11.27 -40.43
CA VAL A 31 -35.32 -11.54 -39.18
C VAL A 31 -36.01 -10.65 -38.16
N GLU A 32 -36.94 -11.22 -37.40
CA GLU A 32 -37.43 -10.61 -36.17
C GLU A 32 -36.19 -10.20 -35.37
N ALA A 33 -36.04 -8.90 -35.18
CA ALA A 33 -34.96 -8.36 -34.40
C ALA A 33 -35.06 -8.95 -33.00
N VAL A 34 -34.12 -9.86 -32.67
CA VAL A 34 -33.85 -10.32 -31.31
C VAL A 34 -33.46 -9.08 -30.52
N THR A 35 -34.47 -8.41 -29.96
CA THR A 35 -34.36 -7.15 -29.23
C THR A 35 -34.36 -7.44 -27.75
N SER A 36 -33.33 -8.17 -27.32
CA SER A 36 -32.74 -8.04 -25.99
C SER A 36 -31.28 -8.41 -26.19
N SER A 37 -30.39 -7.42 -26.28
CA SER A 37 -28.98 -7.73 -26.49
C SER A 37 -28.49 -8.47 -25.25
N ALA A 38 -27.88 -9.64 -25.42
CA ALA A 38 -27.20 -10.37 -24.35
C ALA A 38 -25.91 -9.66 -23.86
N SER A 39 -25.78 -8.34 -24.14
CA SER A 39 -24.69 -7.51 -23.64
C SER A 39 -24.84 -7.30 -22.14
N LEU A 40 -23.70 -7.08 -21.46
CA LEU A 40 -23.66 -6.61 -20.07
C LEU A 40 -23.80 -5.08 -19.98
N ASP A 41 -23.83 -4.39 -21.11
CA ASP A 41 -24.03 -2.95 -21.17
C ASP A 41 -25.47 -2.55 -20.79
N PRO A 42 -25.68 -1.35 -20.22
CA PRO A 42 -27.01 -0.84 -19.96
C PRO A 42 -27.81 -0.70 -21.27
N GLU A 43 -29.04 -1.23 -21.29
CA GLU A 43 -29.98 -0.99 -22.39
C GLU A 43 -30.38 0.50 -22.49
N ASN A 44 -30.40 1.20 -21.34
CA ASN A 44 -30.69 2.63 -21.24
C ASN A 44 -29.60 3.38 -20.47
N TRP A 45 -28.64 3.91 -21.22
CA TRP A 45 -27.51 4.69 -20.68
C TRP A 45 -27.93 5.95 -19.93
N SER A 46 -29.03 6.60 -20.30
CA SER A 46 -29.50 7.81 -19.63
C SER A 46 -30.03 7.50 -18.23
N ALA A 47 -30.89 6.48 -18.12
CA ALA A 47 -31.41 6.02 -16.82
C ALA A 47 -30.28 5.50 -15.93
N TYR A 48 -29.35 4.73 -16.50
CA TYR A 48 -28.17 4.25 -15.78
C TYR A 48 -27.30 5.42 -15.28
N GLY A 49 -27.08 6.44 -16.12
CA GLY A 49 -26.33 7.64 -15.79
C GLY A 49 -26.92 8.41 -14.61
N VAL A 50 -28.25 8.56 -14.55
CA VAL A 50 -28.92 9.21 -13.41
C VAL A 50 -28.63 8.47 -12.09
N LEU A 51 -28.73 7.14 -12.09
CA LEU A 51 -28.42 6.32 -10.91
C LEU A 51 -26.94 6.43 -10.53
N ALA A 52 -26.03 6.38 -11.51
CA ALA A 52 -24.59 6.50 -11.28
C ALA A 52 -24.22 7.87 -10.68
N HIS A 53 -24.83 8.96 -11.17
CA HIS A 53 -24.64 10.30 -10.60
C HIS A 53 -25.13 10.40 -9.16
N ASN A 54 -26.30 9.82 -8.86
CA ASN A 54 -26.80 9.76 -7.49
C ASN A 54 -25.83 9.01 -6.55
N MET A 55 -25.29 7.87 -6.98
CA MET A 55 -24.30 7.13 -6.19
C MET A 55 -23.00 7.92 -5.96
N LEU A 56 -22.56 8.68 -6.96
CA LEU A 56 -21.40 9.57 -6.81
C LEU A 56 -21.68 10.68 -5.79
N ASP A 57 -22.84 11.34 -5.87
CA ASP A 57 -23.24 12.39 -4.94
C ASP A 57 -23.39 11.88 -3.50
N GLN A 58 -23.94 10.67 -3.32
CA GLN A 58 -24.00 9.99 -2.02
C GLN A 58 -22.61 9.71 -1.47
N SER A 59 -21.69 9.21 -2.31
CA SER A 59 -20.31 8.91 -1.90
C SER A 59 -19.56 10.17 -1.45
N ILE A 60 -19.71 11.27 -2.19
CA ILE A 60 -19.12 12.56 -1.81
C ILE A 60 -19.74 13.09 -0.52
N SER A 61 -21.07 12.99 -0.38
CA SER A 61 -21.79 13.44 0.81
C SER A 61 -21.38 12.64 2.06
N PHE A 62 -21.19 11.32 1.93
CA PHE A 62 -20.69 10.45 2.98
C PHE A 62 -19.30 10.89 3.47
N ILE A 63 -18.35 11.12 2.57
CA ILE A 63 -17.01 11.59 2.93
C ILE A 63 -17.06 12.99 3.57
N ARG A 64 -17.93 13.88 3.07
CA ARG A 64 -18.07 15.24 3.60
C ARG A 64 -18.63 15.25 5.03
N GLY A 65 -19.58 14.36 5.32
CA GLY A 65 -20.24 14.25 6.63
C GLY A 65 -19.56 13.28 7.61
N ILE A 66 -18.37 12.76 7.29
CA ILE A 66 -17.74 11.69 8.07
C ILE A 66 -17.35 12.09 9.50
N ARG A 67 -17.22 13.40 9.77
CA ARG A 67 -16.84 13.89 11.11
C ARG A 67 -18.04 13.85 12.07
N GLU A 68 -19.23 14.04 11.52
CA GLU A 68 -20.50 14.11 12.23
C GLU A 68 -21.07 12.71 12.50
N THR A 69 -20.64 11.71 11.72
CA THR A 69 -20.98 10.31 11.98
C THR A 69 -20.14 9.76 13.14
N PRO A 70 -20.72 8.97 14.06
CA PRO A 70 -19.93 8.16 14.97
C PRO A 70 -18.93 7.29 14.21
N ILE A 71 -17.82 6.89 14.84
CA ILE A 71 -16.89 5.88 14.28
C ILE A 71 -17.56 4.50 14.14
N TYR A 72 -18.78 4.39 14.67
CA TYR A 72 -19.60 3.21 14.91
C TYR A 72 -19.47 2.06 13.89
N ASN A 73 -19.65 0.85 14.44
CA ASN A 73 -19.85 -0.45 13.80
C ASN A 73 -18.65 -1.23 13.26
N ILE A 74 -17.43 -0.95 13.72
CA ILE A 74 -16.28 -1.80 13.39
C ILE A 74 -16.25 -3.08 14.23
N LEU A 75 -16.89 -3.10 15.41
CA LEU A 75 -16.76 -4.21 16.36
C LEU A 75 -17.81 -5.31 16.19
N THR A 76 -19.00 -5.03 15.66
CA THR A 76 -20.02 -6.08 15.47
C THR A 76 -21.03 -5.71 14.38
N MET A 77 -21.08 -6.52 13.33
CA MET A 77 -22.15 -6.45 12.33
C MET A 77 -23.47 -6.92 12.96
N PRO A 78 -24.59 -6.17 12.84
CA PRO A 78 -25.88 -6.64 13.31
C PRO A 78 -26.27 -7.95 12.61
N GLN A 79 -26.67 -8.97 13.38
CA GLN A 79 -26.97 -10.30 12.83
C GLN A 79 -28.04 -10.27 11.72
N HIS A 80 -29.02 -9.37 11.82
CA HIS A 80 -30.03 -9.23 10.77
C HIS A 80 -29.44 -8.74 9.44
N VAL A 81 -28.41 -7.87 9.45
CA VAL A 81 -27.70 -7.45 8.24
C VAL A 81 -26.84 -8.59 7.69
N CYS A 82 -26.15 -9.33 8.56
CA CYS A 82 -25.43 -10.53 8.13
C CYS A 82 -26.36 -11.53 7.41
N ASN A 83 -27.56 -11.74 7.93
CA ASN A 83 -28.55 -12.62 7.33
C ASN A 83 -29.08 -12.09 5.99
N LEU A 84 -29.20 -10.76 5.82
CA LEU A 84 -29.63 -10.14 4.57
C LEU A 84 -28.55 -10.19 3.49
N ILE A 85 -27.27 -10.06 3.85
CA ILE A 85 -26.13 -10.21 2.92
C ILE A 85 -25.95 -11.68 2.52
N ASN A 86 -26.23 -12.61 3.43
CA ASN A 86 -26.11 -14.05 3.19
C ASN A 86 -27.31 -14.61 2.41
N GLU A 87 -27.46 -14.19 1.16
CA GLU A 87 -28.45 -14.69 0.21
C GLU A 87 -27.87 -15.78 -0.72
N PRO A 88 -28.72 -16.63 -1.35
CA PRO A 88 -28.27 -17.57 -2.39
C PRO A 88 -27.68 -16.85 -3.61
N LEU A 89 -26.86 -17.57 -4.40
CA LEU A 89 -26.33 -17.08 -5.67
C LEU A 89 -27.47 -16.58 -6.59
N PRO A 90 -27.47 -15.31 -7.03
CA PRO A 90 -28.50 -14.81 -7.94
C PRO A 90 -28.34 -15.43 -9.34
N GLU A 91 -29.30 -16.26 -9.76
CA GLU A 91 -29.34 -16.84 -11.11
C GLU A 91 -29.91 -15.86 -12.16
N MET A 92 -30.74 -14.91 -11.71
CA MET A 92 -31.38 -13.90 -12.56
C MET A 92 -30.90 -12.50 -12.18
N PRO A 93 -30.79 -11.56 -13.15
CA PRO A 93 -30.38 -10.19 -12.87
C PRO A 93 -31.40 -9.49 -11.94
N GLN A 94 -30.89 -8.79 -10.94
CA GLN A 94 -31.70 -8.01 -9.98
C GLN A 94 -31.82 -6.52 -10.35
N GLY A 95 -31.02 -6.05 -11.32
CA GLY A 95 -30.99 -4.65 -11.78
C GLY A 95 -30.10 -3.73 -10.94
N PHE A 96 -29.49 -2.73 -11.60
CA PHE A 96 -28.52 -1.83 -10.97
C PHE A 96 -29.12 -1.00 -9.81
N GLU A 97 -30.36 -0.56 -9.94
CA GLU A 97 -31.05 0.22 -8.89
C GLU A 97 -31.16 -0.55 -7.56
N LYS A 98 -31.56 -1.82 -7.62
CA LYS A 98 -31.64 -2.68 -6.44
C LYS A 98 -30.26 -2.89 -5.82
N VAL A 99 -29.24 -3.16 -6.63
CA VAL A 99 -27.86 -3.32 -6.14
C VAL A 99 -27.35 -2.06 -5.44
N CYS A 100 -27.64 -0.88 -6.00
CA CYS A 100 -27.31 0.40 -5.36
C CYS A 100 -28.04 0.58 -4.03
N ALA A 101 -29.33 0.25 -3.97
CA ALA A 101 -30.12 0.33 -2.74
C ALA A 101 -29.60 -0.62 -1.66
N ASP A 102 -29.27 -1.87 -2.03
CA ASP A 102 -28.70 -2.86 -1.12
C ASP A 102 -27.32 -2.44 -0.62
N PHE A 103 -26.47 -1.88 -1.48
CA PHE A 103 -25.17 -1.33 -1.07
C PHE A 103 -25.35 -0.21 -0.02
N THR A 104 -26.24 0.75 -0.29
CA THR A 104 -26.48 1.88 0.62
C THR A 104 -27.07 1.43 1.95
N ALA A 105 -27.90 0.37 1.97
CA ALA A 105 -28.54 -0.13 3.18
C ALA A 105 -27.67 -1.11 3.98
N LEU A 106 -26.95 -2.01 3.30
CA LEU A 106 -26.33 -3.19 3.91
C LEU A 106 -24.80 -3.13 3.95
N VAL A 107 -24.16 -2.33 3.10
CA VAL A 107 -22.69 -2.31 2.96
C VAL A 107 -22.09 -1.00 3.46
N LEU A 108 -22.49 0.14 2.87
CA LEU A 108 -21.89 1.45 3.16
C LEU A 108 -21.92 1.84 4.65
N PRO A 109 -23.01 1.62 5.42
CA PRO A 109 -23.07 2.01 6.82
C PRO A 109 -22.13 1.22 7.74
N TYR A 110 -21.55 0.12 7.24
CA TYR A 110 -20.73 -0.81 8.00
C TYR A 110 -19.29 -0.90 7.48
N ALA A 111 -18.83 0.14 6.77
CA ALA A 111 -17.45 0.24 6.33
C ALA A 111 -16.47 0.28 7.53
N THR A 112 -15.21 -0.11 7.30
CA THR A 112 -14.13 -0.16 8.31
C THR A 112 -13.87 1.15 9.07
N GLY A 113 -14.40 2.28 8.62
CA GLY A 113 -14.32 3.58 9.33
C GLY A 113 -12.94 4.25 9.35
N ASN A 114 -11.93 3.71 8.66
CA ASN A 114 -10.57 4.26 8.61
C ASN A 114 -10.49 5.69 8.04
N ILE A 115 -11.53 6.16 7.35
CA ILE A 115 -11.61 7.54 6.86
C ILE A 115 -11.99 8.56 7.95
N HIS A 116 -12.56 8.12 9.07
CA HIS A 116 -13.00 8.98 10.18
C HIS A 116 -11.80 9.64 10.89
N PRO A 117 -11.85 10.95 11.22
CA PRO A 117 -10.71 11.71 11.77
C PRO A 117 -10.15 11.19 13.11
N ARG A 118 -10.93 10.39 13.85
CA ARG A 118 -10.55 9.76 15.14
C ARG A 118 -10.31 8.25 15.05
N PHE A 119 -10.13 7.71 13.85
CA PHE A 119 -9.65 6.34 13.67
C PHE A 119 -8.13 6.31 13.79
N TRP A 120 -7.61 5.77 14.90
CA TRP A 120 -6.18 5.78 15.25
C TRP A 120 -5.63 4.39 15.58
N GLY A 121 -6.37 3.32 15.26
CA GLY A 121 -6.06 1.96 15.71
C GLY A 121 -4.89 1.33 14.96
N TRP A 122 -4.67 1.65 13.70
CA TRP A 122 -3.57 1.08 12.91
C TRP A 122 -2.92 2.15 12.06
N ALA A 123 -1.88 1.79 11.31
CA ALA A 123 -1.39 2.63 10.22
C ALA A 123 -2.29 2.48 8.98
N ALA A 124 -3.59 2.77 9.12
CA ALA A 124 -4.57 2.69 8.03
C ALA A 124 -4.74 4.06 7.35
N GLY A 125 -4.43 4.16 6.07
CA GLY A 125 -4.68 5.38 5.32
C GLY A 125 -6.18 5.64 5.14
N ASN A 126 -6.49 6.80 4.57
CA ASN A 126 -7.83 7.41 4.66
C ASN A 126 -8.29 7.99 3.33
N GLY A 127 -7.58 7.67 2.24
CA GLY A 127 -7.89 8.06 0.87
C GLY A 127 -7.95 9.58 0.65
N ASN A 128 -8.14 9.97 -0.61
CA ASN A 128 -8.50 11.33 -0.97
C ASN A 128 -9.52 11.29 -2.12
N VAL A 129 -10.34 12.33 -2.22
CA VAL A 129 -11.50 12.33 -3.11
C VAL A 129 -11.10 12.25 -4.58
N GLY A 130 -10.08 13.00 -5.02
CA GLY A 130 -9.65 12.96 -6.41
C GLY A 130 -9.08 11.60 -6.82
N ALA A 131 -8.37 10.92 -5.92
CA ALA A 131 -7.87 9.57 -6.17
C ALA A 131 -8.98 8.50 -6.16
N ASN A 132 -10.11 8.71 -5.48
CA ASN A 132 -11.30 7.86 -5.65
C ASN A 132 -11.85 7.96 -7.08
N ILE A 133 -11.94 9.18 -7.61
CA ILE A 133 -12.33 9.39 -9.02
C ILE A 133 -11.32 8.74 -9.95
N ALA A 134 -10.02 8.84 -9.65
CA ALA A 134 -8.99 8.16 -10.42
C ALA A 134 -9.18 6.63 -10.45
N GLN A 135 -9.63 6.00 -9.36
CA GLN A 135 -9.94 4.56 -9.36
C GLN A 135 -11.15 4.25 -10.24
N LEU A 136 -12.19 5.08 -10.21
CA LEU A 136 -13.33 4.94 -11.13
C LEU A 136 -12.85 5.01 -12.59
N MET A 137 -12.03 6.01 -12.93
CA MET A 137 -11.50 6.18 -14.28
C MET A 137 -10.58 5.03 -14.70
N ALA A 138 -9.73 4.54 -13.79
CA ALA A 138 -8.88 3.38 -14.03
C ALA A 138 -9.71 2.13 -14.33
N ALA A 139 -10.82 1.93 -13.60
CA ALA A 139 -11.76 0.84 -13.85
C ALA A 139 -12.49 1.00 -15.19
N THR A 140 -12.91 2.22 -15.55
CA THR A 140 -13.49 2.51 -16.88
C THR A 140 -12.52 2.23 -18.01
N MET A 141 -11.24 2.58 -17.85
CA MET A 141 -10.19 2.27 -18.83
C MET A 141 -9.86 0.78 -18.91
N ASN A 142 -10.20 0.00 -17.88
CA ASN A 142 -9.94 -1.44 -17.72
C ASN A 142 -8.55 -1.88 -18.26
N SER A 143 -7.53 -1.05 -18.01
CA SER A 143 -6.22 -1.23 -18.63
C SER A 143 -5.42 -2.30 -17.89
N ASN A 144 -4.96 -3.32 -18.62
CA ASN A 144 -3.98 -4.26 -18.11
C ASN A 144 -2.58 -3.63 -18.19
N ALA A 145 -2.08 -3.13 -17.05
CA ALA A 145 -0.84 -2.37 -16.92
C ALA A 145 0.42 -3.26 -16.94
N ILE A 146 0.56 -4.11 -17.95
CA ILE A 146 1.69 -5.04 -18.11
C ILE A 146 2.96 -4.33 -18.59
N GLY A 147 2.83 -3.25 -19.37
CA GLY A 147 3.94 -2.56 -20.01
C GLY A 147 3.68 -2.09 -21.44
N GLY A 148 4.75 -1.71 -22.13
CA GLY A 148 4.71 -1.24 -23.52
C GLY A 148 4.16 0.19 -23.66
N ALA A 149 3.95 0.60 -24.91
CA ALA A 149 3.56 1.97 -25.28
C ALA A 149 2.10 2.31 -24.91
N GLN A 150 1.82 2.37 -23.60
CA GLN A 150 0.50 2.63 -23.02
C GLN A 150 0.58 3.78 -22.00
N SER A 151 -0.54 4.48 -21.82
CA SER A 151 -0.65 5.55 -20.82
C SER A 151 -0.42 5.02 -19.40
N SER A 152 -0.88 3.81 -19.09
CA SER A 152 -0.63 3.10 -17.83
C SER A 152 0.86 2.98 -17.53
N THR A 153 1.64 2.54 -18.52
CA THR A 153 3.08 2.38 -18.42
C THR A 153 3.80 3.70 -18.19
N LEU A 154 3.44 4.74 -18.96
CA LEU A 154 4.04 6.07 -18.87
C LEU A 154 3.73 6.75 -17.52
N VAL A 155 2.49 6.62 -17.05
CA VAL A 155 2.10 7.16 -15.75
C VAL A 155 2.81 6.44 -14.61
N GLU A 156 2.92 5.11 -14.63
CA GLU A 156 3.71 4.37 -13.63
C GLU A 156 5.19 4.77 -13.68
N LYS A 157 5.78 4.91 -14.88
CA LYS A 157 7.17 5.36 -15.05
C LYS A 157 7.39 6.73 -14.42
N GLN A 158 6.46 7.66 -14.65
CA GLN A 158 6.54 9.01 -14.10
C GLN A 158 6.36 9.03 -12.57
N VAL A 159 5.44 8.22 -12.03
CA VAL A 159 5.25 8.10 -10.58
C VAL A 159 6.50 7.52 -9.92
N LEU A 160 7.10 6.48 -10.49
CA LEU A 160 8.33 5.88 -9.99
C LEU A 160 9.50 6.87 -10.03
N GLU A 161 9.59 7.70 -11.07
CA GLU A 161 10.58 8.78 -11.15
C GLU A 161 10.38 9.84 -10.05
N TRP A 162 9.13 10.23 -9.74
CA TRP A 162 8.87 11.10 -8.60
C TRP A 162 9.26 10.44 -7.28
N CYS A 163 9.00 9.15 -7.11
CA CYS A 163 9.39 8.41 -5.91
C CYS A 163 10.92 8.37 -5.76
N ARG A 164 11.65 8.13 -6.86
CA ARG A 164 13.11 8.21 -6.89
C ARG A 164 13.61 9.58 -6.39
N GLN A 165 13.03 10.67 -6.89
CA GLN A 165 13.38 12.04 -6.47
C GLN A 165 13.06 12.31 -4.99
N ILE A 166 11.91 11.83 -4.51
CA ILE A 166 11.50 11.97 -3.11
C ILE A 166 12.50 11.30 -2.16
N PHE A 167 12.94 10.09 -2.49
CA PHE A 167 13.81 9.29 -1.63
C PHE A 167 15.30 9.39 -1.96
N GLY A 168 15.69 10.16 -2.98
CA GLY A 168 17.09 10.36 -3.36
C GLY A 168 17.76 9.13 -3.97
N PHE A 169 17.00 8.25 -4.63
CA PHE A 169 17.56 7.08 -5.31
C PHE A 169 18.30 7.50 -6.61
N PRO A 170 19.32 6.72 -7.04
CA PRO A 170 20.10 7.05 -8.24
C PRO A 170 19.28 6.84 -9.53
N GLU A 171 19.75 7.41 -10.65
CA GLU A 171 19.14 7.19 -11.99
C GLU A 171 19.15 5.71 -12.42
N SER A 172 20.02 4.89 -11.83
CA SER A 172 20.07 3.45 -12.07
C SER A 172 18.94 2.66 -11.40
N PHE A 173 18.02 3.32 -10.69
CA PHE A 173 16.97 2.67 -9.91
C PHE A 173 16.05 1.77 -10.75
N GLY A 174 15.55 0.71 -10.11
CA GLY A 174 14.35 0.00 -10.55
C GLY A 174 13.16 0.37 -9.67
N GLY A 175 11.96 0.08 -10.15
CA GLY A 175 10.75 0.40 -9.40
C GLY A 175 9.56 -0.45 -9.81
N LEU A 176 8.67 -0.71 -8.86
CA LEU A 176 7.43 -1.44 -9.10
C LEU A 176 6.31 -0.93 -8.19
N ILE A 177 5.17 -0.57 -8.77
CA ILE A 177 3.94 -0.36 -7.98
C ILE A 177 3.27 -1.70 -7.73
N VAL A 178 2.99 -2.00 -6.47
CA VAL A 178 2.37 -3.26 -6.01
C VAL A 178 1.18 -2.96 -5.09
N ASN A 179 0.50 -4.00 -4.62
CA ASN A 179 -0.66 -3.85 -3.74
C ASN A 179 -0.31 -3.35 -2.33
N GLY A 180 0.82 -3.78 -1.77
CA GLY A 180 1.24 -3.44 -0.42
C GLY A 180 2.70 -3.71 -0.15
N THR A 181 3.20 -3.11 0.93
CA THR A 181 4.59 -3.28 1.40
C THR A 181 4.93 -4.76 1.66
N SER A 182 3.97 -5.60 2.03
CA SER A 182 4.17 -7.06 2.12
C SER A 182 4.65 -7.67 0.79
N MET A 183 4.02 -7.30 -0.33
CA MET A 183 4.45 -7.77 -1.66
C MET A 183 5.77 -7.12 -2.07
N ALA A 184 5.95 -5.82 -1.79
CA ALA A 184 7.20 -5.13 -2.06
C ALA A 184 8.39 -5.79 -1.32
N ALA A 185 8.20 -6.22 -0.07
CA ALA A 185 9.19 -6.94 0.71
C ALA A 185 9.50 -8.33 0.12
N ILE A 186 8.48 -9.09 -0.32
CA ILE A 186 8.68 -10.37 -1.02
C ILE A 186 9.54 -10.17 -2.27
N VAL A 187 9.21 -9.16 -3.09
CA VAL A 187 9.95 -8.85 -4.31
C VAL A 187 11.38 -8.41 -3.99
N ALA A 188 11.57 -7.50 -3.02
CA ALA A 188 12.87 -7.05 -2.56
C ALA A 188 13.77 -8.19 -2.06
N LEU A 189 13.23 -9.07 -1.21
CA LEU A 189 13.98 -10.17 -0.63
C LEU A 189 14.23 -11.30 -1.63
N CYS A 190 13.35 -11.48 -2.62
CA CYS A 190 13.61 -12.34 -3.77
C CYS A 190 14.84 -11.84 -4.55
N ILE A 191 14.93 -10.53 -4.80
CA ILE A 191 16.06 -9.90 -5.49
C ILE A 191 17.35 -10.11 -4.68
N ALA A 192 17.32 -9.81 -3.37
CA ALA A 192 18.45 -10.01 -2.48
C ALA A 192 18.95 -11.47 -2.49
N ARG A 193 18.04 -12.44 -2.37
CA ARG A 193 18.31 -13.88 -2.43
C ARG A 193 18.92 -14.28 -3.77
N ASN A 194 18.34 -13.83 -4.87
CA ASN A 194 18.80 -14.20 -6.21
C ASN A 194 20.18 -13.60 -6.50
N GLN A 195 20.44 -12.37 -6.06
CA GLN A 195 21.75 -11.73 -6.22
C GLN A 195 22.83 -12.44 -5.42
N VAL A 196 22.59 -12.78 -4.15
CA VAL A 196 23.62 -13.44 -3.33
C VAL A 196 23.92 -14.86 -3.84
N LEU A 197 22.89 -15.60 -4.25
CA LEU A 197 23.05 -16.97 -4.74
C LEU A 197 23.57 -17.05 -6.17
N GLY A 198 23.33 -16.03 -7.00
CA GLY A 198 23.80 -15.95 -8.39
C GLY A 198 25.32 -16.07 -8.53
N ASN A 199 26.09 -15.81 -7.47
CA ASN A 199 27.54 -16.01 -7.43
C ASN A 199 27.96 -17.49 -7.36
N THR A 200 27.03 -18.39 -7.01
CA THR A 200 27.33 -19.81 -6.73
C THR A 200 26.43 -20.77 -7.51
N ARG A 201 25.22 -20.34 -7.91
CA ARG A 201 24.24 -21.18 -8.60
C ARG A 201 23.16 -20.37 -9.32
N ASN A 202 22.42 -21.01 -10.22
CA ASN A 202 21.24 -20.41 -10.81
C ASN A 202 19.97 -20.76 -10.01
N VAL A 203 19.68 -20.00 -8.95
CA VAL A 203 18.51 -20.24 -8.08
C VAL A 203 17.16 -20.19 -8.83
N ARG A 204 17.10 -19.49 -9.96
CA ARG A 204 15.87 -19.39 -10.77
C ARG A 204 15.55 -20.69 -11.49
N LEU A 205 16.56 -21.51 -11.81
CA LEU A 205 16.40 -22.82 -12.43
C LEU A 205 16.43 -23.96 -11.41
N GLU A 206 17.33 -23.87 -10.43
CA GLU A 206 17.64 -24.98 -9.53
C GLU A 206 16.91 -24.89 -8.17
N GLY A 207 16.30 -23.75 -7.87
CA GLY A 207 15.73 -23.47 -6.56
C GLY A 207 16.80 -23.32 -5.46
N ILE A 208 16.36 -23.30 -4.20
CA ILE A 208 17.23 -23.08 -3.03
C ILE A 208 17.73 -24.37 -2.37
N ILE A 209 17.11 -25.52 -2.68
CA ILE A 209 17.41 -26.81 -2.07
C ILE A 209 18.85 -27.22 -2.41
N GLY A 210 19.59 -27.71 -1.42
CA GLY A 210 21.01 -28.06 -1.56
C GLY A 210 21.96 -26.86 -1.60
N GLY A 211 21.44 -25.63 -1.47
CA GLY A 211 22.23 -24.40 -1.37
C GLY A 211 22.72 -24.10 0.06
N PRO A 212 23.48 -23.02 0.25
CA PRO A 212 23.90 -22.57 1.58
C PRO A 212 22.69 -22.16 2.43
N LYS A 213 22.83 -22.26 3.76
CA LYS A 213 21.80 -21.82 4.70
C LYS A 213 21.80 -20.29 4.80
N LEU A 214 20.87 -19.66 4.09
CA LEU A 214 20.69 -18.20 4.08
C LEU A 214 20.17 -17.69 5.43
N VAL A 215 20.70 -16.54 5.87
CA VAL A 215 20.26 -15.86 7.09
C VAL A 215 20.07 -14.37 6.81
N GLY A 216 18.93 -13.82 7.23
CA GLY A 216 18.68 -12.38 7.25
C GLY A 216 18.44 -11.87 8.66
N TYR A 217 18.54 -10.56 8.85
CA TYR A 217 18.43 -9.90 10.15
C TYR A 217 17.41 -8.78 10.11
N ALA A 218 16.61 -8.70 11.17
CA ALA A 218 15.65 -7.62 11.40
C ALA A 218 15.54 -7.35 12.90
N SER A 219 15.03 -6.18 13.28
CA SER A 219 14.73 -5.91 14.70
C SER A 219 13.57 -6.78 15.18
N SER A 220 13.46 -7.05 16.48
CA SER A 220 12.28 -7.68 17.08
C SER A 220 10.97 -6.88 16.88
N GLU A 221 11.06 -5.61 16.49
CA GLU A 221 9.93 -4.73 16.19
C GLU A 221 9.56 -4.69 14.70
N THR A 222 10.29 -5.41 13.85
CA THR A 222 10.00 -5.48 12.41
C THR A 222 8.68 -6.19 12.17
N HIS A 223 7.89 -5.65 11.24
CA HIS A 223 6.57 -6.17 10.94
C HIS A 223 6.61 -7.62 10.46
N PHE A 224 5.62 -8.42 10.84
CA PHE A 224 5.56 -9.85 10.55
C PHE A 224 5.60 -10.19 9.04
N SER A 225 5.30 -9.23 8.16
CA SER A 225 5.43 -9.40 6.71
C SER A 225 6.85 -9.80 6.28
N ALA A 226 7.89 -9.39 7.02
CA ALA A 226 9.26 -9.82 6.76
C ALA A 226 9.40 -11.34 6.97
N SER A 227 8.94 -11.88 8.10
CA SER A 227 8.93 -13.34 8.32
C SER A 227 8.12 -14.08 7.26
N LYS A 228 6.94 -13.54 6.91
CA LYS A 228 6.08 -14.13 5.88
C LYS A 228 6.76 -14.14 4.51
N ALA A 229 7.55 -13.13 4.18
CA ALA A 229 8.34 -13.12 2.95
C ALA A 229 9.39 -14.24 2.96
N PHE A 230 10.08 -14.49 4.07
CA PHE A 230 11.02 -15.60 4.19
C PHE A 230 10.34 -16.97 4.02
N GLU A 231 9.15 -17.14 4.60
CA GLU A 231 8.33 -18.34 4.42
C GLU A 231 7.96 -18.57 2.94
N LEU A 232 7.42 -17.54 2.28
CA LEU A 232 6.99 -17.61 0.88
C LEU A 232 8.17 -17.80 -0.10
N LEU A 233 9.35 -17.30 0.23
CA LEU A 233 10.57 -17.49 -0.56
C LEU A 233 11.24 -18.86 -0.33
N GLY A 234 10.65 -19.71 0.52
CA GLY A 234 11.13 -21.06 0.82
C GLY A 234 12.28 -21.11 1.84
N LEU A 235 12.68 -19.97 2.41
CA LEU A 235 13.81 -19.90 3.36
C LEU A 235 13.43 -20.42 4.76
N GLY A 236 12.12 -20.37 5.07
CA GLY A 236 11.58 -20.69 6.38
C GLY A 236 11.77 -19.56 7.38
N ARG A 237 10.87 -19.47 8.36
CA ARG A 237 10.85 -18.38 9.35
C ARG A 237 12.15 -18.25 10.16
N ASN A 238 12.77 -19.38 10.48
CA ASN A 238 14.01 -19.42 11.28
C ASN A 238 15.25 -18.86 10.55
N ALA A 239 15.15 -18.62 9.23
CA ALA A 239 16.19 -17.95 8.47
C ALA A 239 16.18 -16.43 8.67
N LEU A 240 15.10 -15.85 9.22
CA LEU A 240 15.09 -14.46 9.68
C LEU A 240 15.39 -14.43 11.17
N ARG A 241 16.52 -13.85 11.54
CA ARG A 241 16.92 -13.66 12.93
C ARG A 241 16.47 -12.29 13.43
N PHE A 242 15.87 -12.30 14.62
CA PHE A 242 15.42 -11.09 15.30
C PHE A 242 16.49 -10.59 16.27
N VAL A 243 17.00 -9.39 15.99
CA VAL A 243 17.93 -8.66 16.85
C VAL A 243 17.15 -7.92 17.93
N SER A 244 17.69 -7.85 19.14
CA SER A 244 17.11 -7.03 20.20
C SER A 244 17.05 -5.55 19.82
N VAL A 245 16.22 -4.81 20.53
CA VAL A 245 16.08 -3.36 20.39
C VAL A 245 16.55 -2.63 21.65
N ASP A 246 16.92 -1.37 21.49
CA ASP A 246 17.28 -0.46 22.56
C ASP A 246 16.03 0.09 23.31
N THR A 247 16.25 1.04 24.22
CA THR A 247 15.15 1.68 24.97
C THR A 247 14.21 2.52 24.12
N ASN A 248 14.61 2.87 22.90
CA ASN A 248 13.79 3.59 21.91
C ASN A 248 13.14 2.64 20.91
N TYR A 249 13.22 1.33 21.12
CA TYR A 249 12.70 0.31 20.21
C TYR A 249 13.38 0.35 18.82
N CYS A 250 14.61 0.85 18.75
CA CYS A 250 15.47 0.81 17.57
C CYS A 250 16.39 -0.41 17.64
N ILE A 251 16.72 -1.02 16.50
CA ILE A 251 17.59 -2.18 16.43
C ILE A 251 18.96 -1.95 17.11
N ASP A 252 19.40 -2.91 17.92
CA ASP A 252 20.71 -2.88 18.56
C ASP A 252 21.81 -3.24 17.54
N ILE A 253 22.54 -2.22 17.11
CA ILE A 253 23.63 -2.30 16.13
C ILE A 253 24.76 -3.22 16.61
N THR A 254 25.09 -3.21 17.91
CA THR A 254 26.19 -4.03 18.46
C THR A 254 25.78 -5.50 18.46
N HIS A 255 24.55 -5.78 18.86
CA HIS A 255 24.02 -7.14 18.84
C HIS A 255 23.89 -7.67 17.40
N LEU A 256 23.43 -6.84 16.46
CA LEU A 256 23.35 -7.18 15.04
C LEU A 256 24.71 -7.63 14.49
N GLU A 257 25.79 -6.85 14.71
CA GLU A 257 27.12 -7.23 14.22
C GLU A 257 27.62 -8.54 14.84
N LYS A 258 27.36 -8.75 16.13
CA LYS A 258 27.72 -10.00 16.82
C LYS A 258 27.01 -11.20 16.18
N MET A 259 25.70 -11.11 15.94
CA MET A 259 24.93 -12.18 15.31
C MET A 259 25.43 -12.50 13.90
N ILE A 260 25.75 -11.47 13.10
CA ILE A 260 26.31 -11.66 11.76
C ILE A 260 27.64 -12.42 11.81
N SER A 261 28.55 -12.01 12.71
CA SER A 261 29.84 -12.70 12.87
C SER A 261 29.67 -14.16 13.31
N GLU A 262 28.80 -14.45 14.28
CA GLU A 262 28.51 -15.81 14.73
C GLU A 262 27.91 -16.68 13.61
N ASP A 263 27.06 -16.12 12.75
CA ASP A 263 26.51 -16.86 11.61
C ASP A 263 27.55 -17.20 10.56
N LEU A 264 28.48 -16.28 10.28
CA LEU A 264 29.61 -16.54 9.39
C LEU A 264 30.52 -17.65 9.93
N GLU A 265 30.83 -17.61 11.23
CA GLU A 265 31.63 -18.64 11.91
C GLU A 265 30.96 -20.02 11.87
N ASN A 266 29.62 -20.06 11.94
CA ASN A 266 28.83 -21.28 11.84
C ASN A 266 28.62 -21.77 10.38
N GLY A 267 29.22 -21.12 9.39
CA GLY A 267 29.08 -21.48 7.98
C GLY A 267 27.72 -21.16 7.35
N ASN A 268 26.90 -20.33 8.01
CA ASN A 268 25.69 -19.78 7.41
C ASN A 268 26.06 -18.68 6.40
N LEU A 269 25.12 -18.33 5.52
CA LEU A 269 25.28 -17.26 4.54
C LEU A 269 24.34 -16.09 4.89
N PRO A 270 24.82 -15.12 5.71
CA PRO A 270 24.19 -13.81 5.82
C PRO A 270 23.94 -13.19 4.45
N PHE A 271 22.72 -12.69 4.19
CA PHE A 271 22.42 -12.06 2.89
C PHE A 271 21.66 -10.75 2.95
N CYS A 272 20.91 -10.45 4.02
CA CYS A 272 20.19 -9.18 4.11
C CYS A 272 20.02 -8.66 5.53
N ILE A 273 19.90 -7.34 5.63
CA ILE A 273 19.45 -6.60 6.82
C ILE A 273 18.18 -5.84 6.44
N ILE A 274 17.17 -5.89 7.31
CA ILE A 274 15.94 -5.12 7.19
C ILE A 274 15.95 -4.01 8.25
N GLY A 275 16.04 -2.76 7.81
CA GLY A 275 15.88 -1.58 8.66
C GLY A 275 14.47 -1.02 8.60
N ASN A 276 13.97 -0.48 9.70
CA ASN A 276 12.62 0.05 9.82
C ASN A 276 12.65 1.59 9.80
N ALA A 277 11.96 2.18 8.82
CA ALA A 277 11.65 3.59 8.79
C ALA A 277 10.22 3.80 9.35
N GLY A 278 10.07 3.60 10.66
CA GLY A 278 8.79 3.66 11.36
C GLY A 278 8.22 2.26 11.67
N THR A 279 8.57 1.70 12.83
CA THR A 279 8.00 0.44 13.33
C THR A 279 6.51 0.58 13.62
N VAL A 280 5.74 -0.50 13.44
CA VAL A 280 4.28 -0.42 13.53
C VAL A 280 3.80 -0.20 14.96
N ASN A 281 4.51 -0.74 15.94
CA ASN A 281 4.13 -0.61 17.35
C ASN A 281 4.37 0.80 17.89
N THR A 282 5.56 1.35 17.68
CA THR A 282 6.04 2.55 18.38
C THR A 282 6.41 3.71 17.46
N GLY A 283 6.48 3.49 16.15
CA GLY A 283 6.93 4.50 15.19
C GLY A 283 8.43 4.77 15.30
N SER A 284 9.20 3.81 15.80
CA SER A 284 10.66 3.92 15.92
C SER A 284 11.32 3.87 14.55
N ILE A 285 12.41 4.62 14.40
CA ILE A 285 13.20 4.67 13.16
C ILE A 285 14.58 4.14 13.52
N ASP A 286 15.01 3.07 12.86
CA ASP A 286 16.35 2.54 13.04
C ASP A 286 17.39 3.53 12.49
N ASP A 287 18.63 3.43 12.98
CA ASP A 287 19.75 4.16 12.37
C ASP A 287 20.09 3.53 11.00
N LEU A 288 19.40 4.01 9.95
CA LEU A 288 19.53 3.48 8.59
C LEU A 288 20.95 3.66 8.03
N SER A 289 21.66 4.69 8.49
CA SER A 289 23.05 4.96 8.08
C SER A 289 24.00 3.92 8.70
N ALA A 290 23.87 3.62 9.99
CA ALA A 290 24.63 2.58 10.65
C ALA A 290 24.33 1.19 10.06
N LEU A 291 23.06 0.88 9.81
CA LEU A 291 22.66 -0.37 9.17
C LEU A 291 23.25 -0.51 7.76
N LYS A 292 23.26 0.57 6.97
CA LYS A 292 23.94 0.54 5.66
C LYS A 292 25.43 0.29 5.80
N ALA A 293 26.10 0.93 6.76
CA ALA A 293 27.53 0.74 6.98
C ALA A 293 27.86 -0.74 7.29
N ILE A 294 27.05 -1.40 8.13
CA ILE A 294 27.16 -2.84 8.40
C ILE A 294 26.89 -3.65 7.13
N ALA A 295 25.83 -3.33 6.40
CA ALA A 295 25.51 -4.03 5.17
C ALA A 295 26.67 -3.97 4.16
N LEU A 296 27.33 -2.82 4.02
CA LEU A 296 28.53 -2.69 3.18
C LEU A 296 29.71 -3.52 3.70
N LYS A 297 30.00 -3.45 5.01
CA LYS A 297 31.08 -4.22 5.66
C LYS A 297 30.97 -5.71 5.42
N TYR A 298 29.75 -6.27 5.54
CA TYR A 298 29.49 -7.70 5.41
C TYR A 298 28.92 -8.11 4.03
N LYS A 299 28.85 -7.18 3.07
CA LYS A 299 28.31 -7.40 1.71
C LYS A 299 26.88 -7.94 1.70
N LEU A 300 26.04 -7.41 2.59
CA LEU A 300 24.63 -7.78 2.72
C LEU A 300 23.76 -6.81 1.94
N TRP A 301 22.60 -7.29 1.49
CA TRP A 301 21.55 -6.45 0.95
C TRP A 301 20.88 -5.65 2.06
N PHE A 302 20.78 -4.33 1.92
CA PHE A 302 20.05 -3.48 2.87
C PHE A 302 18.66 -3.14 2.34
N HIS A 303 17.62 -3.71 2.94
CA HIS A 303 16.24 -3.37 2.68
C HIS A 303 15.71 -2.42 3.76
N VAL A 304 15.00 -1.36 3.37
CA VAL A 304 14.23 -0.53 4.29
C VAL A 304 12.74 -0.83 4.15
N ASP A 305 12.14 -1.30 5.24
CA ASP A 305 10.69 -1.31 5.41
C ASP A 305 10.26 0.07 5.92
N GLY A 306 9.64 0.83 5.02
CA GLY A 306 9.19 2.19 5.26
C GLY A 306 7.70 2.36 5.04
N ALA A 307 6.90 1.31 5.29
CA ALA A 307 5.48 1.22 4.93
C ALA A 307 4.68 2.51 5.12
N PHE A 308 4.86 3.21 6.25
CA PHE A 308 4.34 4.58 6.42
C PHE A 308 5.42 5.59 6.76
N GLY A 309 6.37 5.26 7.63
CA GLY A 309 7.30 6.25 8.19
C GLY A 309 8.37 6.74 7.22
N ALA A 310 8.60 6.08 6.08
CA ALA A 310 9.46 6.62 5.03
C ALA A 310 8.98 7.99 4.54
N LEU A 311 7.68 8.26 4.58
CA LEU A 311 7.11 9.56 4.17
C LEU A 311 7.47 10.71 5.11
N GLY A 312 8.08 10.42 6.26
CA GLY A 312 8.73 11.43 7.08
C GLY A 312 9.80 12.23 6.32
N VAL A 313 10.35 11.74 5.19
CA VAL A 313 11.29 12.52 4.35
C VAL A 313 10.67 13.80 3.78
N LEU A 314 9.34 13.91 3.77
CA LEU A 314 8.62 15.08 3.29
C LEU A 314 8.49 16.19 4.34
N ASP A 315 8.66 15.86 5.62
CA ASP A 315 8.71 16.82 6.71
C ASP A 315 10.17 17.24 6.95
N LYS A 316 10.44 18.54 6.95
CA LYS A 316 11.78 19.09 7.17
C LYS A 316 12.35 18.73 8.56
N GLU A 317 11.49 18.61 9.58
CA GLU A 317 11.92 18.25 10.94
C GLU A 317 12.22 16.76 11.08
N LEU A 318 11.49 15.90 10.37
CA LEU A 318 11.66 14.44 10.44
C LEU A 318 12.69 13.92 9.46
N LYS A 319 12.89 14.57 8.31
CA LYS A 319 13.82 14.14 7.27
C LYS A 319 15.22 13.78 7.80
N PRO A 320 15.86 14.54 8.71
CA PRO A 320 17.16 14.17 9.26
C PRO A 320 17.17 12.82 10.00
N ARG A 321 16.04 12.38 10.57
CA ARG A 321 15.92 11.07 11.25
C ARG A 321 15.89 9.89 10.29
N LEU A 322 15.66 10.13 8.99
CA LEU A 322 15.61 9.11 7.95
C LEU A 322 16.90 9.08 7.12
N LEU A 323 17.98 9.73 7.59
CA LEU A 323 19.27 9.74 6.92
C LEU A 323 19.77 8.31 6.68
N GLY A 324 20.15 8.02 5.43
CA GLY A 324 20.57 6.70 4.99
C GLY A 324 19.50 5.95 4.21
N ILE A 325 18.24 6.40 4.19
CA ILE A 325 17.18 5.81 3.36
C ILE A 325 17.53 5.85 1.86
N GLU A 326 18.21 6.91 1.43
CA GLU A 326 18.70 7.12 0.07
C GLU A 326 19.84 6.16 -0.32
N SER A 327 20.36 5.38 0.64
CA SER A 327 21.44 4.39 0.46
C SER A 327 20.96 2.93 0.48
N ALA A 328 19.69 2.69 0.85
CA ALA A 328 19.06 1.37 0.93
C ALA A 328 18.93 0.66 -0.41
N ASP A 329 19.47 -0.56 -0.55
CA ASP A 329 19.44 -1.33 -1.80
C ASP A 329 18.02 -1.57 -2.32
N SER A 330 17.05 -1.70 -1.41
CA SER A 330 15.63 -1.48 -1.71
C SER A 330 14.88 -0.74 -0.60
N LEU A 331 13.83 -0.04 -0.99
CA LEU A 331 12.87 0.62 -0.10
C LEU A 331 11.46 0.18 -0.47
N ALA A 332 10.68 -0.23 0.52
CA ALA A 332 9.25 -0.47 0.37
C ALA A 332 8.44 0.56 1.18
N PHE A 333 7.39 1.12 0.59
CA PHE A 333 6.46 2.03 1.28
C PHE A 333 5.06 1.99 0.66
N ASP A 334 4.04 2.38 1.43
CA ASP A 334 2.64 2.37 1.00
C ASP A 334 2.16 3.78 0.63
N PHE A 335 1.64 3.95 -0.59
CA PHE A 335 0.92 5.17 -0.94
C PHE A 335 -0.42 5.26 -0.21
N HIS A 336 -1.03 4.11 0.04
CA HIS A 336 -2.33 4.02 0.71
C HIS A 336 -2.27 4.19 2.24
N LYS A 337 -1.13 4.64 2.78
CA LYS A 337 -0.98 5.06 4.17
C LYS A 337 -0.88 6.59 4.26
N TRP A 338 0.31 7.13 4.48
CA TRP A 338 0.51 8.58 4.73
C TRP A 338 0.51 9.45 3.45
N PHE A 339 0.49 8.82 2.28
CA PHE A 339 0.26 9.50 1.00
C PHE A 339 -1.23 9.71 0.71
N HIS A 340 -2.10 9.10 1.52
CA HIS A 340 -3.57 9.20 1.43
C HIS A 340 -4.15 8.75 0.09
N VAL A 341 -3.49 7.85 -0.64
CA VAL A 341 -4.10 7.17 -1.79
C VAL A 341 -5.14 6.17 -1.28
N PRO A 342 -6.28 5.95 -1.95
CA PRO A 342 -7.20 4.87 -1.61
C PRO A 342 -6.51 3.51 -1.74
N PHE A 343 -6.95 2.53 -0.96
CA PHE A 343 -6.41 1.18 -1.05
C PHE A 343 -6.74 0.57 -2.43
N ASP A 344 -5.85 -0.20 -3.07
CA ASP A 344 -4.48 -0.56 -2.69
C ASP A 344 -3.42 0.07 -3.63
N ALA A 345 -2.32 0.56 -3.06
CA ALA A 345 -1.17 1.07 -3.82
C ALA A 345 0.08 1.21 -2.94
N ALA A 346 1.16 0.53 -3.29
CA ALA A 346 2.46 0.61 -2.63
C ALA A 346 3.59 0.60 -3.66
N CYS A 347 4.81 0.87 -3.24
CA CYS A 347 5.96 0.95 -4.11
C CYS A 347 7.12 0.16 -3.53
N LEU A 348 7.79 -0.57 -4.42
CA LEU A 348 9.16 -1.00 -4.25
C LEU A 348 10.05 -0.09 -5.10
N LEU A 349 11.09 0.49 -4.49
CA LEU A 349 12.24 1.05 -5.20
C LEU A 349 13.45 0.16 -4.97
N THR A 350 14.26 -0.04 -6.01
CA THR A 350 15.54 -0.77 -5.94
C THR A 350 16.66 0.10 -6.47
N ARG A 351 17.88 -0.04 -5.94
CA ARG A 351 19.04 0.76 -6.38
C ARG A 351 19.37 0.59 -7.86
N ASN A 352 19.15 -0.62 -8.34
CA ASN A 352 19.71 -1.12 -9.58
C ASN A 352 18.64 -1.88 -10.35
N LYS A 353 18.15 -1.26 -11.43
CA LYS A 353 17.15 -1.84 -12.33
C LYS A 353 17.58 -3.17 -12.94
N MET A 354 18.87 -3.35 -13.22
CA MET A 354 19.36 -4.57 -13.86
C MET A 354 19.31 -5.76 -12.92
N VAL A 355 19.63 -5.54 -11.64
CA VAL A 355 19.53 -6.57 -10.59
C VAL A 355 18.07 -6.94 -10.32
N HIS A 356 17.18 -5.95 -10.34
CA HIS A 356 15.73 -6.17 -10.25
C HIS A 356 15.23 -7.00 -11.42
N LEU A 357 15.53 -6.58 -12.66
CA LEU A 357 15.12 -7.26 -13.89
C LEU A 357 15.64 -8.70 -13.93
N ALA A 358 16.92 -8.94 -13.63
CA ALA A 358 17.52 -10.28 -13.66
C ALA A 358 16.82 -11.29 -12.73
N SER A 359 16.14 -10.81 -11.68
CA SER A 359 15.46 -11.66 -10.70
C SER A 359 14.11 -12.18 -11.19
N PHE A 360 13.47 -11.52 -12.16
CA PHE A 360 12.11 -11.83 -12.61
C PHE A 360 11.96 -11.99 -14.13
N SER A 361 12.93 -11.52 -14.93
CA SER A 361 12.84 -11.54 -16.39
C SER A 361 12.56 -12.95 -16.92
N CYS A 362 11.45 -13.11 -17.64
CA CYS A 362 11.09 -14.33 -18.35
C CYS A 362 10.83 -13.96 -19.82
N ASP A 363 11.34 -14.76 -20.74
CA ASP A 363 11.11 -14.59 -22.17
C ASP A 363 10.11 -15.65 -22.63
N GLU A 364 8.82 -15.28 -22.65
CA GLU A 364 7.74 -16.11 -23.19
C GLU A 364 7.52 -15.79 -24.67
N SER A 365 7.36 -16.83 -25.50
CA SER A 365 7.35 -16.72 -26.96
C SER A 365 6.22 -15.86 -27.54
N TYR A 366 5.06 -15.76 -26.86
CA TYR A 366 3.95 -14.91 -27.31
C TYR A 366 4.06 -13.44 -26.85
N LEU A 367 5.01 -13.14 -25.95
CA LEU A 367 5.35 -11.80 -25.48
C LEU A 367 6.71 -11.34 -26.02
N THR A 368 7.21 -11.97 -27.09
CA THR A 368 8.52 -11.64 -27.67
C THR A 368 8.50 -10.20 -28.18
N ILE A 369 9.30 -9.35 -27.53
CA ILE A 369 9.44 -7.92 -27.83
C ILE A 369 10.48 -7.76 -28.94
N HIS A 370 10.23 -6.88 -29.91
CA HIS A 370 11.30 -6.35 -30.76
C HIS A 370 12.20 -5.43 -29.91
N GLU A 371 13.45 -5.85 -29.69
CA GLU A 371 14.43 -5.28 -28.75
C GLU A 371 14.57 -3.75 -28.82
N ASP A 372 14.30 -3.13 -29.97
CA ASP A 372 14.42 -1.69 -30.20
C ASP A 372 13.42 -0.80 -29.41
N SER A 373 12.37 -1.37 -28.79
CA SER A 373 11.31 -0.60 -28.10
C SER A 373 11.30 -0.70 -26.56
N ALA A 374 12.08 -1.62 -25.99
CA ALA A 374 12.03 -1.93 -24.56
C ALA A 374 12.67 -0.85 -23.66
N ASP A 375 13.62 -0.08 -24.18
CA ASP A 375 14.25 1.04 -23.45
C ASP A 375 13.33 2.27 -23.33
N GLU A 376 12.40 2.45 -24.26
CA GLU A 376 11.45 3.57 -24.24
C GLU A 376 10.27 3.29 -23.28
N TYR A 377 9.73 2.07 -23.31
CA TYR A 377 8.57 1.65 -22.54
C TYR A 377 8.82 0.38 -21.70
N PRO A 378 8.86 0.48 -20.36
CA PRO A 378 9.13 -0.66 -19.50
C PRO A 378 8.01 -1.71 -19.55
N PHE A 379 8.38 -2.97 -19.33
CA PHE A 379 7.45 -4.08 -19.11
C PHE A 379 7.47 -4.49 -17.63
N TYR A 380 6.51 -3.97 -16.87
CA TYR A 380 6.47 -4.14 -15.41
C TYR A 380 6.20 -5.58 -14.96
N TYR A 381 5.61 -6.43 -15.81
CA TYR A 381 5.50 -7.87 -15.49
C TYR A 381 6.88 -8.54 -15.36
N LYS A 382 7.93 -8.01 -16.01
CA LYS A 382 9.30 -8.53 -15.88
C LYS A 382 10.00 -8.11 -14.57
N LEU A 383 9.32 -7.37 -13.70
CA LEU A 383 9.88 -6.82 -12.46
C LEU A 383 9.21 -7.39 -11.20
N GLY A 384 8.24 -8.31 -11.33
CA GLY A 384 7.55 -8.87 -10.18
C GLY A 384 6.84 -10.19 -10.50
N PRO A 385 6.08 -10.74 -9.53
CA PRO A 385 5.38 -12.00 -9.71
C PRO A 385 4.09 -11.87 -10.54
N ASP A 386 3.51 -10.68 -10.64
CA ASP A 386 2.22 -10.46 -11.27
C ASP A 386 2.38 -10.20 -12.78
N LEU A 387 1.70 -11.01 -13.61
CA LEU A 387 1.51 -10.71 -15.03
C LEU A 387 0.44 -9.64 -15.23
N SER A 388 -0.81 -9.97 -14.86
CA SER A 388 -1.96 -9.05 -14.97
C SER A 388 -1.96 -8.03 -13.84
N ARG A 389 -2.12 -6.74 -14.19
CA ARG A 389 -2.01 -5.64 -13.23
C ARG A 389 -3.02 -4.55 -13.51
N GLY A 390 -3.66 -4.05 -12.45
CA GLY A 390 -4.51 -2.87 -12.54
C GLY A 390 -3.70 -1.57 -12.61
N PHE A 391 -4.31 -0.49 -13.11
CA PHE A 391 -3.70 0.83 -13.26
C PHE A 391 -3.61 1.61 -11.93
N ARG A 392 -2.96 1.03 -10.90
CA ARG A 392 -2.78 1.62 -9.56
C ARG A 392 -2.06 2.96 -9.58
N ALA A 393 -1.13 3.14 -10.53
CA ALA A 393 -0.36 4.37 -10.68
C ALA A 393 -1.23 5.61 -10.89
N LEU A 394 -2.44 5.47 -11.46
CA LEU A 394 -3.31 6.60 -11.75
C LEU A 394 -3.75 7.34 -10.48
N SER A 395 -4.15 6.62 -9.44
CA SER A 395 -4.56 7.22 -8.17
C SER A 395 -3.40 7.94 -7.47
N VAL A 396 -2.18 7.41 -7.57
CA VAL A 396 -0.97 8.06 -7.05
C VAL A 396 -0.67 9.34 -7.84
N TRP A 397 -0.76 9.26 -9.17
CA TRP A 397 -0.54 10.39 -10.06
C TRP A 397 -1.53 11.53 -9.79
N PHE A 398 -2.83 11.21 -9.64
CA PHE A 398 -3.86 12.18 -9.25
C PHE A 398 -3.53 12.85 -7.93
N THR A 399 -3.20 12.06 -6.90
CA THR A 399 -2.87 12.58 -5.56
C THR A 399 -1.70 13.56 -5.59
N LEU A 400 -0.62 13.20 -6.30
CA LEU A 400 0.56 14.06 -6.43
C LEU A 400 0.27 15.33 -7.24
N LYS A 401 -0.51 15.23 -8.32
CA LYS A 401 -0.85 16.37 -9.19
C LYS A 401 -1.85 17.32 -8.55
N GLU A 402 -2.82 16.81 -7.79
CA GLU A 402 -3.86 17.59 -7.13
C GLU A 402 -3.34 18.30 -5.88
N HIS A 403 -2.60 17.60 -5.03
CA HIS A 403 -2.19 18.14 -3.73
C HIS A 403 -0.77 18.69 -3.72
N GLY A 404 0.11 18.16 -4.56
CA GLY A 404 1.52 18.48 -4.54
C GLY A 404 2.24 17.97 -3.29
N ILE A 405 3.55 17.72 -3.43
CA ILE A 405 4.33 17.09 -2.37
C ILE A 405 4.42 17.92 -1.08
N ARG A 406 4.37 19.26 -1.19
CA ARG A 406 4.44 20.17 -0.03
C ARG A 406 3.24 20.03 0.89
N ARG A 407 2.02 19.91 0.33
CA ARG A 407 0.79 19.75 1.13
C ARG A 407 0.76 18.39 1.82
N LEU A 408 1.24 17.35 1.13
CA LEU A 408 1.37 16.01 1.71
C LEU A 408 2.39 16.01 2.87
N GLY A 409 3.56 16.63 2.68
CA GLY A 409 4.54 16.82 3.75
C GLY A 409 4.02 17.65 4.93
N GLN A 410 3.17 18.65 4.68
CA GLN A 410 2.50 19.38 5.76
C GLN A 410 1.57 18.47 6.57
N LYS A 411 0.84 17.54 5.94
CA LYS A 411 -0.04 16.60 6.66
C LYS A 411 0.75 15.58 7.47
N VAL A 412 1.88 15.12 6.95
CA VAL A 412 2.86 14.33 7.72
C VAL A 412 3.28 15.08 8.99
N HIS A 413 3.72 16.33 8.83
CA HIS A 413 4.12 17.18 9.95
C HIS A 413 3.00 17.39 10.98
N GLU A 414 1.81 17.80 10.54
CA GLU A 414 0.65 18.05 11.41
C GLU A 414 0.26 16.81 12.22
N ASN A 415 0.27 15.62 11.61
CA ASN A 415 -0.03 14.37 12.32
C ASN A 415 1.00 14.07 13.42
N CYS A 416 2.28 14.35 13.19
CA CYS A 416 3.31 14.25 14.23
C CYS A 416 3.11 15.28 15.36
N GLN A 417 2.73 16.52 15.02
CA GLN A 417 2.43 17.53 16.04
C GLN A 417 1.19 17.18 16.86
N GLN A 418 0.17 16.57 16.25
CA GLN A 418 -1.03 16.07 16.96
C GLN A 418 -0.68 15.00 17.98
N ILE A 419 0.25 14.10 17.67
CA ILE A 419 0.71 13.08 18.63
C ILE A 419 1.54 13.68 19.76
N LYS A 420 2.42 14.65 19.46
CA LYS A 420 3.13 15.41 20.51
C LYS A 420 2.14 16.13 21.43
N TYR A 421 1.10 16.74 20.85
CA TYR A 421 0.03 17.40 21.60
C TYR A 421 -0.76 16.41 22.47
N LEU A 422 -1.17 15.27 21.91
CA LEU A 422 -1.84 14.20 22.66
C LEU A 422 -1.01 13.75 23.86
N ILE A 423 0.29 13.51 23.68
CA ILE A 423 1.20 13.17 24.78
C ILE A 423 1.26 14.29 25.83
N SER A 424 1.28 15.56 25.43
CA SER A 424 1.28 16.68 26.39
C SER A 424 -0.01 16.75 27.22
N LEU A 425 -1.16 16.42 26.64
CA LEU A 425 -2.43 16.35 27.35
C LEU A 425 -2.42 15.21 28.38
N LEU A 426 -1.92 14.03 27.98
CA LEU A 426 -1.84 12.85 28.83
C LEU A 426 -0.91 13.06 30.04
N ARG A 427 0.17 13.82 29.88
CA ARG A 427 1.12 14.14 30.98
C ARG A 427 0.50 14.90 32.15
N ASN A 428 -0.68 15.50 31.98
CA ASN A 428 -1.37 16.17 33.08
C ASN A 428 -1.97 15.18 34.10
N TYR A 429 -1.91 13.87 33.83
CA TYR A 429 -2.49 12.82 34.65
C TYR A 429 -1.38 11.88 35.17
N PRO A 430 -1.02 11.95 36.48
CA PRO A 430 0.07 11.13 37.05
C PRO A 430 -0.13 9.62 36.95
N TRP A 431 -1.37 9.17 36.87
CA TRP A 431 -1.76 7.77 36.68
C TRP A 431 -1.70 7.30 35.22
N ILE A 432 -1.12 8.09 34.30
CA ILE A 432 -0.86 7.68 32.92
C ILE A 432 0.64 7.47 32.72
N GLU A 433 1.02 6.23 32.45
CA GLU A 433 2.38 5.87 32.06
C GLU A 433 2.52 6.03 30.54
N ILE A 434 3.43 6.89 30.10
CA ILE A 434 3.74 7.08 28.67
C ILE A 434 5.03 6.32 28.36
N LYS A 435 4.96 5.37 27.42
CA LYS A 435 6.08 4.45 27.18
C LYS A 435 7.31 5.12 26.58
N MET A 436 7.10 6.03 25.64
CA MET A 436 8.16 6.66 24.87
C MET A 436 7.70 8.06 24.41
N PRO A 437 8.62 9.02 24.23
CA PRO A 437 8.30 10.27 23.54
C PRO A 437 7.75 10.02 22.13
N ALA A 438 7.00 11.00 21.61
CA ALA A 438 6.55 11.03 20.23
C ALA A 438 7.74 11.16 19.27
N ILE A 439 8.18 10.04 18.67
CA ILE A 439 9.21 10.02 17.62
C ILE A 439 8.60 10.37 16.26
N LEU A 440 7.53 9.68 15.90
CA LEU A 440 6.75 9.90 14.68
C LEU A 440 5.31 10.25 15.05
N ASN A 441 4.37 9.41 14.64
CA ASN A 441 2.94 9.66 14.62
C ASN A 441 2.18 8.63 15.49
N ILE A 442 2.88 8.05 16.48
CA ILE A 442 2.34 7.06 17.40
C ILE A 442 2.59 7.49 18.85
N ALA A 443 1.56 7.37 19.68
CA ALA A 443 1.65 7.45 21.13
C ALA A 443 1.30 6.09 21.74
N CYS A 444 2.16 5.59 22.62
CA CYS A 444 1.92 4.38 23.42
C CYS A 444 1.89 4.77 24.90
N PHE A 445 0.77 4.52 25.55
CA PHE A 445 0.56 4.86 26.96
C PHE A 445 -0.37 3.85 27.62
N ARG A 446 -0.39 3.80 28.95
CA ARG A 446 -1.32 2.96 29.70
C ARG A 446 -1.76 3.65 30.98
N ILE A 447 -2.98 3.36 31.40
CA ILE A 447 -3.53 3.74 32.69
C ILE A 447 -2.85 2.86 33.75
N HIS A 448 -2.12 3.49 34.66
CA HIS A 448 -1.36 2.85 35.71
C HIS A 448 -1.58 3.61 37.04
N PRO A 449 -2.64 3.28 37.81
CA PRO A 449 -2.86 3.87 39.12
C PRO A 449 -1.68 3.59 40.06
N GLU A 450 -1.20 4.59 40.80
CA GLU A 450 0.01 4.47 41.64
C GLU A 450 -0.05 3.33 42.68
N ASN A 451 -1.26 3.02 43.17
CA ASN A 451 -1.46 2.01 44.22
C ASN A 451 -1.69 0.59 43.67
N TRP A 452 -1.64 0.39 42.34
CA TRP A 452 -1.84 -0.92 41.72
C TRP A 452 -0.49 -1.55 41.38
N VAL A 453 -0.27 -2.77 41.87
CA VAL A 453 0.96 -3.55 41.63
C VAL A 453 0.74 -4.80 40.77
N ASP A 454 -0.53 -5.22 40.61
CA ASP A 454 -0.88 -6.36 39.76
C ASP A 454 -0.98 -5.92 38.30
N GLU A 455 0.08 -6.19 37.56
CA GLU A 455 0.20 -5.86 36.15
C GLU A 455 -0.86 -6.53 35.27
N ASN A 456 -1.34 -7.74 35.62
CA ASN A 456 -2.40 -8.38 34.84
C ASN A 456 -3.74 -7.64 35.01
N LYS A 457 -3.99 -7.12 36.21
CA LYS A 457 -5.16 -6.28 36.48
C LYS A 457 -5.07 -4.94 35.74
N ILE A 458 -3.86 -4.38 35.62
CA ILE A 458 -3.59 -3.15 34.85
C ILE A 458 -3.79 -3.40 33.35
N ASP A 459 -3.30 -4.53 32.82
CA ASP A 459 -3.49 -4.90 31.42
C ASP A 459 -4.98 -5.05 31.10
N LEU A 460 -5.76 -5.74 31.95
CA LEU A 460 -7.22 -5.88 31.80
C LEU A 460 -7.97 -4.54 31.90
N LEU A 461 -7.56 -3.66 32.80
CA LEU A 461 -8.13 -2.31 32.91
C LEU A 461 -7.97 -1.54 31.59
N ASN A 462 -6.77 -1.56 31.00
CA ASN A 462 -6.49 -0.85 29.75
C ASN A 462 -7.24 -1.46 28.57
N GLU A 463 -7.38 -2.79 28.52
CA GLU A 463 -8.20 -3.49 27.53
C GLU A 463 -9.67 -3.04 27.61
N ASN A 464 -10.26 -3.03 28.81
CA ASN A 464 -11.64 -2.62 29.03
C ASN A 464 -11.87 -1.13 28.67
N ILE A 465 -10.94 -0.24 29.04
CA ILE A 465 -11.02 1.18 28.70
C ILE A 465 -11.00 1.37 27.17
N VAL A 466 -10.13 0.66 26.44
CA VAL A 466 -10.10 0.73 24.98
C VAL A 466 -11.41 0.22 24.39
N ASN A 467 -11.95 -0.89 24.89
CA ASN A 467 -13.22 -1.44 24.44
C ASN A 467 -14.37 -0.43 24.62
N ASP A 468 -14.46 0.22 25.78
CA ASP A 468 -15.51 1.22 26.05
C ASP A 468 -15.36 2.48 25.18
N ILE A 469 -14.14 2.94 24.93
CA ILE A 469 -13.87 4.05 24.01
C ILE A 469 -14.31 3.70 22.57
N GLN A 470 -14.01 2.48 22.12
CA GLN A 470 -14.39 2.04 20.79
C GLN A 470 -15.91 1.84 20.66
N GLN A 471 -16.55 1.21 21.66
CA GLN A 471 -17.99 0.96 21.67
C GLN A 471 -18.82 2.24 21.75
N SER A 472 -18.33 3.25 22.46
CA SER A 472 -18.96 4.58 22.51
C SER A 472 -18.82 5.37 21.20
N GLY A 473 -18.00 4.91 20.25
CA GLY A 473 -17.81 5.54 18.94
C GLY A 473 -17.03 6.87 18.98
N ILE A 474 -16.38 7.17 20.11
CA ILE A 474 -15.67 8.42 20.37
C ILE A 474 -14.37 8.47 19.57
N ALA A 475 -13.55 7.43 19.71
CA ALA A 475 -12.28 7.24 19.04
C ALA A 475 -12.06 5.74 18.82
N LEU A 476 -11.15 5.39 17.91
CA LEU A 476 -10.69 4.00 17.78
C LEU A 476 -9.17 3.98 17.93
N PRO A 477 -8.63 4.02 19.17
CA PRO A 477 -7.26 3.59 19.42
C PRO A 477 -7.18 2.06 19.32
N SER A 478 -5.97 1.51 19.25
CA SER A 478 -5.75 0.06 19.39
C SER A 478 -4.94 -0.23 20.65
N THR A 479 -4.63 -1.50 20.85
CA THR A 479 -3.66 -1.95 21.85
C THR A 479 -2.42 -2.52 21.16
N THR A 480 -1.30 -2.52 21.87
CA THR A 480 -0.09 -3.25 21.50
C THR A 480 0.58 -3.80 22.76
N ILE A 481 1.43 -4.81 22.60
CA ILE A 481 2.20 -5.41 23.70
C ILE A 481 3.65 -4.94 23.58
N LEU A 482 4.15 -4.25 24.59
CA LEU A 482 5.53 -3.78 24.68
C LEU A 482 6.18 -4.34 25.93
N ASN A 483 7.28 -5.08 25.78
CA ASN A 483 7.99 -5.77 26.87
C ASN A 483 7.04 -6.62 27.74
N GLY A 484 6.07 -7.29 27.12
CA GLY A 484 5.10 -8.15 27.79
C GLY A 484 3.94 -7.44 28.49
N ARG A 485 3.78 -6.12 28.30
CA ARG A 485 2.69 -5.32 28.90
C ARG A 485 1.81 -4.66 27.85
N LEU A 486 0.52 -4.54 28.15
CA LEU A 486 -0.45 -3.92 27.27
C LEU A 486 -0.37 -2.39 27.34
N TYR A 487 -0.29 -1.76 26.17
CA TYR A 487 -0.34 -0.31 26.02
C TYR A 487 -1.45 0.06 25.05
N ILE A 488 -2.16 1.14 25.36
CA ILE A 488 -3.04 1.85 24.43
C ILE A 488 -2.15 2.53 23.39
N ARG A 489 -2.49 2.35 22.12
CA ARG A 489 -1.74 2.82 20.97
C ARG A 489 -2.63 3.71 20.09
N CYS A 490 -2.24 4.97 19.97
CA CYS A 490 -2.85 5.93 19.05
C CYS A 490 -1.90 6.21 17.89
N CYS A 491 -2.26 5.81 16.67
CA CYS A 491 -1.53 6.06 15.43
C CYS A 491 -2.29 7.08 14.58
N ILE A 492 -1.83 8.33 14.54
CA ILE A 492 -2.50 9.38 13.78
C ILE A 492 -1.83 9.49 12.41
N ILE A 493 -2.51 9.04 11.35
CA ILE A 493 -2.11 9.31 9.95
C ILE A 493 -3.27 9.89 9.13
N ASN A 494 -4.33 10.36 9.80
CA ASN A 494 -5.51 10.88 9.12
C ASN A 494 -5.36 12.37 8.83
N HIS A 495 -5.41 12.74 7.55
CA HIS A 495 -5.29 14.15 7.13
C HIS A 495 -6.48 15.01 7.57
N ARG A 496 -7.57 14.38 8.05
CA ARG A 496 -8.77 15.01 8.59
C ARG A 496 -8.71 15.23 10.09
N THR A 497 -7.78 14.59 10.82
CA THR A 497 -7.63 14.81 12.27
C THR A 497 -7.27 16.27 12.56
N VAL A 498 -7.85 16.84 13.62
CA VAL A 498 -7.49 18.17 14.14
C VAL A 498 -7.16 18.10 15.64
N PHE A 499 -6.54 19.14 16.20
CA PHE A 499 -6.13 19.13 17.61
C PHE A 499 -7.30 18.94 18.59
N SER A 500 -8.48 19.50 18.29
CA SER A 500 -9.67 19.31 19.12
C SER A 500 -10.18 17.86 19.17
N ASP A 501 -9.80 17.02 18.20
CA ASP A 501 -10.05 15.59 18.27
C ASP A 501 -9.23 14.93 19.40
N CYS A 502 -8.00 15.42 19.66
CA CYS A 502 -7.16 14.96 20.77
C CYS A 502 -7.72 15.41 22.13
N ASP A 503 -8.23 16.65 22.21
CA ASP A 503 -8.88 17.17 23.43
C ASP A 503 -10.09 16.31 23.81
N LEU A 504 -10.97 16.03 22.84
CA LEU A 504 -12.13 15.17 23.03
C LEU A 504 -11.70 13.78 23.52
N PHE A 505 -10.70 13.17 22.87
CA PHE A 505 -10.24 11.85 23.23
C PHE A 505 -9.72 11.78 24.67
N VAL A 506 -8.90 12.74 25.10
CA VAL A 506 -8.35 12.74 26.46
C VAL A 506 -9.43 12.98 27.50
N ASN A 507 -10.37 13.90 27.24
CA ASN A 507 -11.50 14.15 28.14
C ASN A 507 -12.34 12.88 28.36
N GLU A 508 -12.63 12.15 27.28
CA GLU A 508 -13.42 10.92 27.34
C GLU A 508 -12.64 9.73 27.92
N LEU A 509 -11.34 9.62 27.60
CA LEU A 509 -10.44 8.66 28.23
C LEU A 509 -10.45 8.83 29.75
N VAL A 510 -10.34 10.06 30.25
CA VAL A 510 -10.35 10.37 31.69
C VAL A 510 -11.70 10.04 32.30
N ARG A 511 -12.81 10.45 31.67
CA ARG A 511 -14.17 10.15 32.14
C ARG A 511 -14.41 8.65 32.25
N ILE A 512 -14.04 7.86 31.23
CA ILE A 512 -14.19 6.41 31.21
C ILE A 512 -13.26 5.77 32.25
N THR A 513 -12.01 6.21 32.35
CA THR A 513 -11.07 5.71 33.36
C THR A 513 -11.63 5.87 34.77
N GLN A 514 -12.21 7.04 35.09
CA GLN A 514 -12.83 7.28 36.40
C GLN A 514 -14.02 6.35 36.68
N GLN A 515 -14.78 5.94 35.65
CA GLN A 515 -15.85 4.97 35.81
C GLN A 515 -15.32 3.60 36.19
N HIS A 516 -14.23 3.15 35.58
CA HIS A 516 -13.56 1.88 35.90
C HIS A 516 -12.89 1.89 37.27
N LEU A 517 -12.31 3.01 37.70
CA LEU A 517 -11.62 3.10 39.00
C LEU A 517 -12.58 3.21 40.20
N CYS A 518 -13.85 3.59 39.97
CA CYS A 518 -14.88 3.67 41.00
C CYS A 518 -15.67 2.37 41.20
N GLN A 519 -15.56 1.41 40.28
CA GLN A 519 -16.14 0.06 40.37
C GLN A 519 -15.17 -0.88 41.11
#